data_AF-A0A4Y9SBS6-F1
#
_entry.id   AF-A0A4Y9SBS6-F1
#
_cell.length_a   1.000
_cell.length_b   1.000
_cell.length_c   1.000
_cell.angle_alpha   90.00
_cell.angle_beta   90.00
_cell.angle_gamma   90.00
#
_symmetry.space_group_name_H-M   'P 1'
#
loop_
_entity.id
_entity.type
_entity.pdbx_description
1 polymer ?
#
loop_
_entity_poly.entity_id
_entity_poly.type
_entity_poly.pdbx_seq_one_letter_code
_entity_poly.pdbx_strand_id
1 'polypeptide(L)'
;MALIAAGPAAATPLIIHYNERPPQHYTQHGKPQGEAIAKVTAALKTAGIAYGMRGTPAKQQLVLLKENKAPACMLAWVDLPGRERHGKFSAVLYKDQPKGSERRLWCTLATPDETMQRLNAALIK
;
A
#
# COMPACT_ATOMS: atom_id res chain seq x y z
N MET A 1 32.33 5.63 29.77
CA MET A 1 31.07 5.00 29.32
C MET A 1 30.95 5.23 27.82
N ALA A 2 31.13 4.19 27.00
CA ALA A 2 31.01 4.29 25.55
C ALA A 2 29.54 4.05 25.16
N LEU A 3 28.91 5.04 24.52
CA LEU A 3 27.59 4.85 23.89
C LEU A 3 27.77 4.02 22.62
N ILE A 4 27.17 2.83 22.61
CA ILE A 4 26.97 2.07 21.39
C ILE A 4 25.80 2.73 20.65
N ALA A 5 26.10 3.45 19.57
CA ALA A 5 25.08 3.91 18.64
C ALA A 5 24.59 2.69 17.86
N ALA A 6 23.38 2.21 18.17
CA ALA A 6 22.67 1.26 17.32
C ALA A 6 22.36 1.97 16.00
N GLY A 7 23.09 1.61 14.93
CA GLY A 7 22.78 2.05 13.58
C GLY A 7 21.36 1.63 13.19
N PRO A 8 20.68 2.39 12.32
CA PRO A 8 19.30 2.07 11.94
C PRO A 8 19.29 0.70 11.26
N ALA A 9 18.58 -0.26 11.87
CA ALA A 9 18.23 -1.52 11.21
C ALA A 9 17.53 -1.17 9.90
N ALA A 10 18.08 -1.59 8.77
CA ALA A 10 17.51 -1.32 7.46
C ALA A 10 16.08 -1.89 7.43
N ALA A 11 15.08 -0.99 7.51
CA ALA A 11 13.69 -1.39 7.52
C ALA A 11 13.35 -2.07 6.19
N THR A 12 12.86 -3.31 6.25
CA THR A 12 12.39 -4.04 5.06
C THR A 12 11.39 -3.17 4.31
N PRO A 13 11.58 -2.95 3.00
CA PRO A 13 10.69 -2.07 2.25
C PRO A 13 9.28 -2.65 2.18
N LEU A 14 8.28 -1.78 2.37
CA LEU A 14 6.87 -2.13 2.22
C LEU A 14 6.58 -2.41 0.74
N ILE A 15 6.12 -3.61 0.40
CA ILE A 15 5.78 -3.94 -0.98
C ILE A 15 4.35 -3.49 -1.29
N ILE A 16 4.20 -2.62 -2.28
CA ILE A 16 2.92 -2.20 -2.84
C ILE A 16 2.62 -3.03 -4.08
N HIS A 17 1.62 -3.89 -3.97
CA HIS A 17 1.13 -4.70 -5.06
C HIS A 17 0.03 -3.95 -5.83
N TYR A 18 0.12 -3.96 -7.15
CA TYR A 18 -0.92 -3.40 -8.02
C TYR A 18 -1.28 -4.41 -9.13
N ASN A 19 -2.53 -4.39 -9.58
CA ASN A 19 -2.97 -5.11 -10.77
C ASN A 19 -3.10 -4.15 -11.95
N GLU A 20 -3.33 -4.65 -13.16
CA GLU A 20 -3.52 -3.79 -14.33
C GLU A 20 -4.97 -3.25 -14.36
N ARG A 21 -5.13 -1.92 -14.34
CA ARG A 21 -6.39 -1.16 -14.47
C ARG A 21 -6.10 0.29 -14.91
N PRO A 22 -5.82 0.53 -16.20
CA PRO A 22 -5.75 1.89 -16.73
C PRO A 22 -7.06 2.66 -16.50
N PRO A 23 -7.02 3.98 -16.25
CA PRO A 23 -5.82 4.83 -16.15
C PRO A 23 -5.20 4.87 -14.74
N GLN A 24 -5.77 4.16 -13.77
CA GLN A 24 -5.43 4.34 -12.36
C GLN A 24 -4.11 3.66 -11.95
N HIS A 25 -3.88 2.44 -12.41
CA HIS A 25 -2.67 1.69 -12.10
C HIS A 25 -2.40 0.68 -13.20
N TYR A 26 -1.25 0.78 -13.85
CA TYR A 26 -0.88 -0.08 -14.96
C TYR A 26 0.63 -0.10 -15.16
N THR A 27 1.12 -1.05 -15.92
CA THR A 27 2.53 -1.11 -16.33
C THR A 27 2.71 -0.48 -17.70
N GLN A 28 3.67 0.45 -17.83
CA GLN A 28 4.10 0.99 -19.11
C GLN A 28 5.62 0.96 -19.20
N HIS A 29 6.17 0.37 -20.26
CA HIS A 29 7.62 0.20 -20.44
C HIS A 29 8.31 -0.41 -19.21
N GLY A 30 7.68 -1.43 -18.61
CA GLY A 30 8.19 -2.13 -17.42
C GLY A 30 8.13 -1.33 -16.11
N LYS A 31 7.53 -0.13 -16.11
CA LYS A 31 7.40 0.72 -14.92
C LYS A 31 5.93 0.86 -14.50
N PRO A 32 5.63 0.84 -13.19
CA PRO A 32 4.30 1.18 -12.69
C PRO A 32 3.94 2.63 -13.02
N GLN A 33 2.74 2.85 -13.56
CA GLN A 33 2.18 4.13 -13.98
C GLN A 33 0.71 4.26 -13.56
N GLY A 34 0.19 5.48 -13.63
CA GLY A 34 -1.22 5.80 -13.35
C GLY A 34 -1.42 6.68 -12.12
N GLU A 35 -2.60 7.28 -12.02
CA GLU A 35 -2.89 8.29 -11.00
C GLU A 35 -2.84 7.73 -9.57
N ALA A 36 -3.38 6.52 -9.36
CA ALA A 36 -3.33 5.86 -8.06
C ALA A 36 -1.90 5.47 -7.68
N ILE A 37 -1.07 5.07 -8.64
CA ILE A 37 0.37 4.83 -8.45
C ILE A 37 1.08 6.12 -8.07
N ALA A 38 0.82 7.23 -8.77
CA ALA A 38 1.42 8.53 -8.45
C ALA A 38 1.03 8.98 -7.03
N LYS A 39 -0.26 8.89 -6.68
CA LYS A 39 -0.75 9.28 -5.36
C LYS A 39 -0.12 8.45 -4.23
N VAL A 40 -0.11 7.12 -4.35
CA VAL A 40 0.43 6.27 -3.28
C VAL A 40 1.94 6.46 -3.14
N THR A 41 2.68 6.59 -4.24
CA THR A 41 4.13 6.76 -4.20
C THR A 41 4.54 8.13 -3.64
N ALA A 42 3.76 9.17 -3.92
CA ALA A 42 3.94 10.48 -3.29
C ALA A 42 3.72 10.39 -1.77
N ALA A 43 2.63 9.77 -1.32
CA ALA A 43 2.35 9.61 0.11
C ALA A 43 3.43 8.79 0.84
N LEU A 44 3.91 7.70 0.23
CA LEU A 44 5.00 6.89 0.80
C LEU A 44 6.32 7.67 0.92
N LYS A 45 6.65 8.50 -0.09
CA LYS A 45 7.81 9.40 -0.05
C LYS A 45 7.67 10.43 1.07
N THR A 46 6.51 11.11 1.15
CA THR A 46 6.21 12.10 2.21
C THR A 46 6.24 11.48 3.61
N ALA A 47 5.83 10.23 3.76
CA ALA A 47 5.87 9.49 5.02
C ALA A 47 7.26 8.95 5.41
N GLY A 48 8.26 9.05 4.52
CA GLY A 48 9.58 8.45 4.74
C GLY A 48 9.51 6.92 4.87
N ILE A 49 8.64 6.27 4.10
CA ILE A 49 8.48 4.82 4.10
C ILE A 49 9.27 4.27 2.91
N ALA A 50 10.24 3.38 3.16
CA ALA A 50 10.89 2.63 2.10
C ALA A 50 9.88 1.65 1.46
N TYR A 51 9.80 1.62 0.14
CA TYR A 51 8.82 0.79 -0.56
C TYR A 51 9.35 0.22 -1.88
N GLY A 52 8.70 -0.85 -2.33
CA GLY A 52 8.84 -1.40 -3.67
C GLY A 52 7.48 -1.55 -4.35
N MET A 53 7.44 -1.47 -5.68
CA MET A 53 6.22 -1.67 -6.47
C MET A 53 6.25 -3.03 -7.16
N ARG A 54 5.15 -3.78 -7.10
CA ARG A 54 5.07 -5.10 -7.74
C ARG A 54 3.75 -5.29 -8.48
N GLY A 55 3.84 -5.60 -9.77
CA GLY A 55 2.68 -6.07 -10.54
C GLY A 55 2.25 -7.43 -10.01
N THR A 56 1.00 -7.58 -9.59
CA THR A 56 0.46 -8.83 -9.04
C THR A 56 -1.03 -8.91 -9.36
N PRO A 57 -1.51 -9.99 -10.01
CA PRO A 57 -2.93 -10.19 -10.27
C PRO A 57 -3.79 -10.12 -9.01
N ALA A 58 -4.99 -9.52 -9.11
CA ALA A 58 -5.86 -9.29 -7.95
C ALA A 58 -6.18 -10.57 -7.15
N LYS A 59 -6.35 -11.72 -7.82
CA LYS A 59 -6.56 -13.02 -7.13
C LYS A 59 -5.35 -13.44 -6.28
N GLN A 60 -4.13 -13.17 -6.74
CA GLN A 60 -2.92 -13.49 -5.98
C GLN A 60 -2.73 -12.53 -4.80
N GLN A 61 -3.12 -11.26 -4.95
CA GLN A 61 -3.14 -10.30 -3.84
C GLN A 61 -4.04 -10.78 -2.68
N LEU A 62 -5.19 -11.40 -2.98
CA LEU A 62 -6.05 -12.02 -1.98
C LEU A 62 -5.37 -13.17 -1.22
N VAL A 63 -4.52 -13.95 -1.89
CA VAL A 63 -3.74 -15.01 -1.24
C VAL A 63 -2.74 -14.39 -0.27
N LEU A 64 -1.98 -13.38 -0.71
CA LEU A 64 -1.01 -12.68 0.13
C LEU A 64 -1.65 -12.08 1.39
N LEU A 65 -2.83 -11.47 1.24
CA LEU A 65 -3.61 -10.93 2.36
C LEU A 65 -4.12 -12.01 3.31
N LYS A 66 -4.46 -13.20 2.84
CA LYS A 66 -4.84 -14.30 3.72
C LYS A 66 -3.65 -14.86 4.48
N GLU A 67 -2.49 -14.95 3.82
CA GLU A 67 -1.28 -15.48 4.41
C GLU A 67 -0.67 -14.53 5.46
N ASN A 68 -0.75 -13.22 5.26
CA ASN A 68 -0.24 -12.21 6.19
C ASN A 68 1.23 -12.41 6.62
N LYS A 69 2.08 -13.01 5.77
CA LYS A 69 3.45 -13.40 6.15
C LYS A 69 4.44 -12.25 6.26
N ALA A 70 4.19 -11.12 5.59
CA ALA A 70 5.12 -9.99 5.54
C ALA A 70 4.38 -8.67 5.32
N PRO A 71 4.96 -7.52 5.74
CA PRO A 71 4.41 -6.20 5.44
C PRO A 71 4.24 -5.97 3.93
N ALA A 72 2.98 -5.87 3.49
CA ALA A 72 2.63 -5.54 2.11
C ALA A 72 1.28 -4.82 2.05
N CYS A 73 1.04 -4.08 0.96
CA CYS A 73 -0.22 -3.40 0.71
C CYS A 73 -0.71 -3.62 -0.72
N MET A 74 -1.99 -3.86 -0.87
CA MET A 74 -2.65 -4.10 -2.15
C MET A 74 -3.36 -2.83 -2.60
N LEU A 75 -3.07 -2.37 -3.82
CA LEU A 75 -3.55 -1.10 -4.35
C LEU A 75 -5.02 -1.16 -4.80
N ALA A 76 -5.78 -0.10 -4.49
CA ALA A 76 -7.11 0.17 -5.01
C ALA A 76 -8.19 -0.89 -4.69
N TRP A 77 -8.22 -1.36 -3.45
CA TRP A 77 -9.27 -2.23 -2.96
C TRP A 77 -10.41 -1.44 -2.32
N VAL A 78 -11.62 -1.95 -2.48
CA VAL A 78 -12.81 -1.44 -1.79
C VAL A 78 -12.87 -2.07 -0.41
N ASP A 79 -13.15 -1.25 0.60
CA ASP A 79 -13.47 -1.71 1.94
C ASP A 79 -14.88 -2.32 1.94
N LEU A 80 -14.97 -3.63 2.14
CA LEU A 80 -16.21 -4.39 2.14
C LEU A 80 -16.30 -5.18 3.45
N PRO A 81 -17.50 -5.39 4.01
CA PRO A 81 -17.67 -6.13 5.25
C PRO A 81 -16.93 -7.47 5.25
N GLY A 82 -16.15 -7.72 6.30
CA GLY A 82 -15.37 -8.93 6.51
C GLY A 82 -13.95 -8.88 5.96
N ARG A 83 -13.56 -7.86 5.19
CA ARG A 83 -12.19 -7.70 4.67
C ARG A 83 -11.22 -7.19 5.74
N GLU A 84 -11.71 -6.44 6.71
CA GLU A 84 -10.96 -5.99 7.87
C GLU A 84 -10.34 -7.16 8.67
N ARG A 85 -10.93 -8.36 8.59
CA ARG A 85 -10.38 -9.57 9.23
C ARG A 85 -9.08 -10.08 8.61
N HIS A 86 -8.75 -9.67 7.39
CA HIS A 86 -7.56 -10.15 6.67
C HIS A 86 -6.53 -9.04 6.42
N GLY A 87 -6.80 -7.81 6.85
CA GLY A 87 -5.88 -6.70 6.66
C GLY A 87 -6.44 -5.35 7.09
N LYS A 88 -5.57 -4.36 7.07
CA LYS A 88 -5.83 -2.98 7.50
C LYS A 88 -6.08 -2.12 6.27
N PHE A 89 -7.13 -1.31 6.27
CA PHE A 89 -7.36 -0.35 5.19
C PHE A 89 -6.69 1.00 5.48
N SER A 90 -6.11 1.62 4.44
CA SER A 90 -5.63 2.99 4.52
C SER A 90 -6.77 4.01 4.45
N ALA A 91 -6.43 5.29 4.58
CA ALA A 91 -7.24 6.39 4.10
C ALA A 91 -7.55 6.25 2.59
N VAL A 92 -8.59 6.95 2.12
CA VAL A 92 -9.05 6.90 0.73
C VAL A 92 -7.98 7.40 -0.23
N LEU A 93 -7.62 6.58 -1.23
CA LEU A 93 -6.78 6.99 -2.34
C LEU A 93 -7.60 7.79 -3.36
N TYR A 94 -8.69 7.24 -3.86
CA TYR A 94 -9.57 7.91 -4.80
C TYR A 94 -10.97 7.30 -4.74
N LYS A 95 -11.93 7.98 -5.38
CA LYS A 95 -13.28 7.46 -5.57
C LYS A 95 -13.44 7.11 -7.04
N ASP A 96 -13.92 5.91 -7.33
CA ASP A 96 -14.36 5.60 -8.70
C ASP A 96 -15.46 6.60 -9.10
N GLN A 97 -15.53 6.99 -10.37
CA GLN A 97 -16.60 7.87 -10.88
C GLN A 97 -17.59 7.08 -11.75
N PRO A 98 -18.86 7.52 -11.88
CA PRO A 98 -19.47 8.74 -11.33
C PRO A 98 -20.11 8.60 -9.94
N LYS A 99 -20.40 7.38 -9.47
CA LYS A 99 -21.02 7.12 -8.13
C LYS A 99 -20.08 6.37 -7.17
N GLY A 100 -18.82 6.20 -7.55
CA GLY A 100 -18.09 4.96 -7.31
C GLY A 100 -17.46 4.80 -5.93
N SER A 101 -17.15 3.54 -5.65
CA SER A 101 -16.61 3.07 -4.38
C SER A 101 -15.28 3.75 -4.03
N GLU A 102 -15.08 3.97 -2.73
CA GLU A 102 -13.80 4.42 -2.21
C GLU A 102 -12.74 3.34 -2.39
N ARG A 103 -11.60 3.73 -2.96
CA ARG A 103 -10.46 2.88 -3.23
C ARG A 103 -9.37 3.20 -2.21
N ARG A 104 -8.87 2.17 -1.53
CA ARG A 104 -7.89 2.26 -0.45
C ARG A 104 -6.73 1.30 -0.72
N LEU A 105 -5.65 1.43 0.03
CA LEU A 105 -4.71 0.34 0.20
C LEU A 105 -5.30 -0.67 1.17
N TRP A 106 -5.19 -1.96 0.86
CA TRP A 106 -5.48 -3.04 1.80
C TRP A 106 -4.18 -3.72 2.19
N CYS A 107 -3.71 -3.41 3.39
CA CYS A 107 -2.43 -3.83 3.91
C CYS A 107 -2.56 -5.10 4.73
N THR A 108 -1.58 -5.99 4.62
CA THR A 108 -1.49 -7.18 5.48
C THR A 108 -1.49 -6.80 6.95
N LEU A 109 -2.01 -7.67 7.81
CA LEU A 109 -1.95 -7.49 9.27
C LEU A 109 -0.51 -7.39 9.80
N ALA A 110 0.45 -7.98 9.09
CA ALA A 110 1.88 -7.86 9.36
C ALA A 110 2.44 -6.44 9.15
N THR A 111 1.71 -5.55 8.46
CA THR A 111 2.14 -4.15 8.29
C THR A 111 2.04 -3.43 9.64
N PRO A 112 3.14 -2.82 10.15
CA PRO A 112 3.13 -2.17 11.46
C PRO A 112 2.14 -1.01 11.54
N ASP A 113 1.50 -0.83 12.70
CA ASP A 113 0.51 0.23 12.89
C ASP A 113 1.09 1.63 12.70
N GLU A 114 2.33 1.85 13.16
CA GLU A 114 3.06 3.11 12.92
C GLU A 114 3.23 3.39 11.42
N THR A 115 3.50 2.35 10.62
CA THR A 115 3.59 2.49 9.16
C THR A 115 2.24 2.89 8.56
N MET A 116 1.15 2.28 9.03
CA MET A 116 -0.21 2.64 8.62
C MET A 116 -0.56 4.08 9.00
N GLN A 117 -0.19 4.51 10.21
CA GLN A 117 -0.45 5.87 10.70
C GLN A 117 0.28 6.92 9.85
N ARG A 118 1.58 6.74 9.61
CA ARG A 118 2.37 7.66 8.76
C ARG A 118 1.84 7.72 7.33
N LEU A 119 1.51 6.56 6.75
CA LEU A 119 0.92 6.47 5.42
C LEU A 119 -0.43 7.21 5.36
N ASN A 120 -1.33 6.98 6.31
CA ASN A 120 -2.64 7.63 6.35
C ASN A 120 -2.51 9.15 6.51
N ALA A 121 -1.62 9.62 7.37
CA ALA A 121 -1.36 11.05 7.54
C ALA A 121 -0.85 11.70 6.23
N ALA A 122 -0.06 10.98 5.43
CA ALA A 122 0.43 11.46 4.13
C ALA A 122 -0.63 11.40 3.02
N LEU A 123 -1.64 10.53 3.12
CA LEU A 123 -2.71 10.39 2.13
C LEU A 123 -3.83 11.43 2.24
N ILE A 124 -3.98 12.04 3.42
CA ILE A 124 -5.03 13.03 3.73
C ILE A 124 -4.56 14.47 3.46
N LYS A 125 -3.26 14.68 3.26
CA LYS A 125 -2.69 15.96 2.82
C LYS A 125 -2.97 16.23 1.35
#